data_AF-A0A943NZ78-F1
#
_entry.id   AF-A0A943NZ78-F1
#
_cell.length_a   1.000
_cell.length_b   1.000
_cell.length_c   1.000
_cell.angle_alpha   90.00
_cell.angle_beta   90.00
_cell.angle_gamma   90.00
#
_symmetry.space_group_name_H-M   'P 1'
#
loop_
_entity.id
_entity.type
_entity.pdbx_description
1 polymer ?
#
loop_
_entity_poly.entity_id
_entity_poly.type
_entity_poly.pdbx_seq_one_letter_code
_entity_poly.pdbx_strand_id
1 'polypeptide(L)'
;MKRVPKLGHEKWETVRIYAEDEVLAGIQDAQRKLTAENPDRVVTVGGNCMVSLALFDYLHGKYENVGIVWIYAHPDVSTLNDGYPNAHAMVLGSLLEQGAPQLVSRMRHPVFKPSDLLHVGLQQLHDYQEVCLNKHRCCGFSRCPHGGKRHAGSV
;
A
#
# COMPACT_ATOMS: atom_id res chain seq x y z
N MET A 1 -9.14 -40.40 -21.91
CA MET A 1 -7.95 -39.56 -21.66
C MET A 1 -8.07 -38.27 -22.44
N LYS A 2 -8.62 -37.19 -21.85
CA LYS A 2 -8.66 -35.87 -22.51
C LYS A 2 -7.25 -35.28 -22.45
N ARG A 3 -6.67 -35.00 -23.61
CA ARG A 3 -5.34 -34.36 -23.73
C ARG A 3 -5.42 -32.98 -23.06
N VAL A 4 -4.62 -32.78 -22.02
CA VAL A 4 -4.38 -31.47 -21.42
C VAL A 4 -3.65 -30.61 -22.46
N PRO A 5 -4.10 -29.38 -22.76
CA PRO A 5 -3.36 -28.50 -23.65
C PRO A 5 -2.01 -28.19 -23.01
N LYS A 6 -0.92 -28.42 -23.75
CA LYS A 6 0.39 -27.89 -23.38
C LYS A 6 0.27 -26.38 -23.49
N LEU A 7 0.30 -25.67 -22.35
CA LEU A 7 0.48 -24.23 -22.36
C LEU A 7 1.79 -23.95 -23.10
N GLY A 8 1.65 -23.38 -24.30
CA GLY A 8 2.77 -22.80 -25.02
C GLY A 8 3.36 -21.69 -24.18
N HIS A 9 4.66 -21.51 -24.31
CA HIS A 9 5.48 -20.50 -23.69
C HIS A 9 4.87 -19.09 -23.82
N GLU A 10 3.99 -18.72 -22.90
CA GLU A 10 3.68 -17.33 -22.63
C GLU A 10 4.97 -16.76 -22.04
N LYS A 11 5.59 -15.83 -22.76
CA LYS A 11 6.54 -14.87 -22.17
C LYS A 11 5.87 -14.41 -20.88
N TRP A 12 6.51 -14.61 -19.74
CA TRP A 12 6.12 -13.91 -18.52
C TRP A 12 6.17 -12.43 -18.87
N GLU A 13 5.03 -11.84 -19.22
CA GLU A 13 4.90 -10.39 -19.22
C GLU A 13 5.34 -9.98 -17.82
N THR A 14 6.37 -9.15 -17.76
CA THR A 14 6.82 -8.56 -16.52
C THR A 14 5.58 -8.05 -15.81
N VAL A 15 5.27 -8.56 -14.62
CA VAL A 15 4.06 -8.12 -13.93
C VAL A 15 4.22 -6.62 -13.67
N ARG A 16 3.32 -5.82 -14.23
CA ARG A 16 3.39 -4.35 -14.21
C ARG A 16 2.14 -3.77 -13.60
N ILE A 17 2.28 -2.53 -13.16
CA ILE A 17 1.14 -1.73 -12.72
C ILE A 17 0.28 -1.40 -13.93
N TYR A 18 -1.04 -1.52 -13.80
CA TYR A 18 -1.96 -1.04 -14.83
C TYR A 18 -1.85 0.48 -14.97
N ALA A 19 -1.67 0.98 -16.20
CA ALA A 19 -1.40 2.39 -16.49
C ALA A 19 -0.20 2.95 -15.70
N GLU A 20 0.89 2.17 -15.62
CA GLU A 20 2.09 2.48 -14.83
C GLU A 20 2.65 3.88 -15.14
N ASP A 21 2.76 4.26 -16.41
CA ASP A 21 3.37 5.53 -16.81
C ASP A 21 2.54 6.72 -16.30
N GLU A 22 1.20 6.64 -16.41
CA GLU A 22 0.28 7.66 -15.89
C GLU A 22 0.30 7.73 -14.36
N VAL A 23 0.34 6.57 -13.69
CA VAL A 23 0.45 6.50 -12.22
C VAL A 23 1.73 7.17 -11.74
N LEU A 24 2.87 6.83 -12.36
CA LEU A 24 4.17 7.38 -12.00
C LEU A 24 4.29 8.88 -12.32
N ALA A 25 3.73 9.32 -13.45
CA ALA A 25 3.65 10.73 -13.80
C ALA A 25 2.81 11.52 -12.79
N GLY A 26 1.67 10.97 -12.35
CA GLY A 26 0.81 11.59 -11.34
C GLY A 26 1.50 11.72 -9.97
N ILE A 27 2.20 10.68 -9.53
CA ILE A 27 3.01 10.71 -8.29
C ILE A 27 4.09 11.78 -8.39
N GLN A 28 4.83 11.82 -9.49
CA GLN A 28 5.90 12.80 -9.70
C GLN A 28 5.36 14.23 -9.71
N ASP A 29 4.22 14.46 -10.36
CA ASP A 29 3.58 15.77 -10.40
C ASP A 29 3.12 16.25 -9.02
N ALA A 30 2.48 15.36 -8.24
CA ALA A 30 2.09 15.66 -6.86
C ALA A 30 3.31 15.99 -5.99
N GLN A 31 4.39 15.21 -6.08
CA GLN A 31 5.63 15.48 -5.37
C GLN A 31 6.22 16.85 -5.72
N ARG A 32 6.24 17.24 -7.00
CA ARG A 32 6.72 18.57 -7.42
C ARG A 32 5.90 19.69 -6.81
N LYS A 33 4.56 19.57 -6.83
CA LYS A 33 3.65 20.58 -6.26
C LYS A 33 3.82 20.69 -4.75
N LEU A 34 3.90 19.57 -4.04
CA LEU A 34 4.13 19.55 -2.59
C LEU A 34 5.47 20.20 -2.22
N THR A 35 6.54 19.90 -2.97
CA THR A 35 7.85 20.55 -2.75
C THR A 35 7.81 22.05 -3.05
N ALA A 36 7.16 22.46 -4.15
CA ALA A 36 7.13 23.87 -4.58
C ALA A 36 6.33 24.76 -3.62
N GLU A 37 5.16 24.30 -3.19
CA GLU A 37 4.27 25.06 -2.29
C GLU A 37 4.71 24.95 -0.83
N ASN A 38 5.50 23.91 -0.49
CA ASN A 38 5.98 23.61 0.86
C ASN A 38 4.90 23.75 1.97
N PRO A 39 3.69 23.16 1.82
CA PRO A 39 2.60 23.37 2.77
C PRO A 39 2.85 22.65 4.09
N ASP A 40 2.39 23.22 5.20
CA ASP A 40 2.41 22.55 6.52
C ASP A 40 1.26 21.55 6.69
N ARG A 41 0.17 21.76 5.93
CA ARG A 41 -1.02 20.91 5.95
C ARG A 41 -1.53 20.78 4.54
N VAL A 42 -1.98 19.57 4.20
CA VAL A 42 -2.48 19.28 2.86
C VAL A 42 -3.80 18.55 2.99
N VAL A 43 -4.75 18.94 2.16
CA VAL A 43 -5.99 18.22 1.93
C VAL A 43 -5.97 17.73 0.50
N THR A 44 -6.09 16.42 0.31
CA THR A 44 -6.26 15.82 -1.02
C THR A 44 -7.74 15.50 -1.24
N VAL A 45 -8.29 15.99 -2.35
CA VAL A 45 -9.59 15.53 -2.86
C VAL A 45 -9.29 14.65 -4.05
N GLY A 46 -9.37 13.34 -3.84
CA GLY A 46 -8.85 12.34 -4.78
C GLY A 46 -9.89 11.68 -5.68
N GLY A 47 -9.40 10.82 -6.56
CA GLY A 47 -10.19 9.82 -7.28
C GLY A 47 -10.15 8.44 -6.63
N ASN A 48 -8.97 7.97 -6.22
CA ASN A 48 -8.79 6.70 -5.48
C ASN A 48 -7.65 6.83 -4.43
N CYS A 49 -7.36 5.77 -3.69
CA CYS A 49 -6.37 5.76 -2.61
C CYS A 49 -4.95 6.20 -3.02
N MET A 50 -4.60 6.11 -4.31
CA MET A 50 -3.26 6.44 -4.82
C MET A 50 -2.85 7.89 -4.55
N VAL A 51 -3.82 8.80 -4.43
CA VAL A 51 -3.55 10.23 -4.16
C VAL A 51 -2.84 10.47 -2.82
N SER A 52 -2.89 9.50 -1.90
CA SER A 52 -2.30 9.60 -0.57
C SER A 52 -0.79 9.31 -0.54
N LEU A 53 -0.24 8.64 -1.56
CA LEU A 53 1.15 8.15 -1.52
C LEU A 53 2.17 9.29 -1.42
N ALA A 54 2.14 10.24 -2.37
CA ALA A 54 3.06 11.37 -2.38
C ALA A 54 2.86 12.29 -1.16
N LEU A 55 1.61 12.38 -0.69
CA LEU A 55 1.25 13.18 0.48
C LEU A 55 1.90 12.65 1.76
N PHE A 56 1.73 11.36 2.05
CA PHE A 56 2.26 10.78 3.29
C PHE A 56 3.78 10.73 3.28
N ASP A 57 4.41 10.40 2.14
CA ASP A 57 5.86 10.50 1.98
C ASP A 57 6.35 11.93 2.27
N TYR A 58 5.73 12.95 1.66
CA TYR A 58 6.09 14.36 1.89
C TYR A 58 5.97 14.79 3.36
N LEU A 59 4.84 14.48 4.01
CA LEU A 59 4.63 14.89 5.40
C LEU A 59 5.57 14.15 6.36
N HIS A 60 5.91 12.90 6.08
CA HIS A 60 6.89 12.15 6.86
C HIS A 60 8.30 12.74 6.76
N GLY A 61 8.64 13.29 5.59
CA GLY A 61 9.88 14.06 5.43
C GLY A 61 9.90 15.39 6.19
N LYS A 62 8.73 15.98 6.40
CA LYS A 62 8.57 17.31 6.99
C LYS A 62 8.49 17.28 8.51
N TYR A 63 7.96 16.20 9.09
CA TYR A 63 7.71 16.08 10.52
C TYR A 63 8.33 14.81 11.10
N GLU A 64 8.96 14.93 12.27
CA GLU A 64 9.66 13.80 12.92
C GLU A 64 8.72 12.70 13.44
N ASN A 65 7.48 13.05 13.79
CA ASN A 65 6.52 12.15 14.42
C ASN A 65 5.20 12.11 13.63
N VAL A 66 5.18 11.29 12.57
CA VAL A 66 4.02 11.11 11.70
C VAL A 66 3.47 9.71 11.84
N GLY A 67 2.17 9.61 12.07
CA GLY A 67 1.43 8.35 11.99
C GLY A 67 0.34 8.42 10.92
N ILE A 68 -0.04 7.26 10.39
CA ILE A 68 -1.11 7.10 9.41
C ILE A 68 -2.30 6.44 10.10
N VAL A 69 -3.46 7.10 10.09
CA VAL A 69 -4.74 6.47 10.40
C VAL A 69 -5.44 6.15 9.07
N TRP A 70 -5.43 4.88 8.69
CA TRP A 70 -6.02 4.40 7.44
C TRP A 70 -7.45 3.91 7.66
N ILE A 71 -8.41 4.78 7.41
CA ILE A 71 -9.84 4.48 7.56
C ILE A 71 -10.36 3.96 6.23
N TYR A 72 -10.31 2.65 6.04
CA TYR A 72 -10.71 2.02 4.79
C TYR A 72 -11.02 0.53 4.98
N ALA A 73 -11.82 -0.01 4.05
CA ALA A 73 -12.17 -1.43 4.07
C ALA A 73 -10.99 -2.34 3.73
N HIS A 74 -10.02 -1.84 2.94
CA HIS A 74 -8.88 -2.60 2.46
C HIS A 74 -7.57 -2.07 3.08
N PRO A 75 -6.57 -2.94 3.28
CA PRO A 75 -5.29 -2.53 3.86
C PRO A 75 -4.34 -1.88 2.84
N ASP A 76 -4.63 -1.95 1.54
CA ASP A 76 -3.81 -1.40 0.46
C ASP A 76 -2.31 -1.78 0.54
N VAL A 77 -2.05 -3.03 0.90
CA VAL A 77 -0.72 -3.65 1.02
C VAL A 77 -0.44 -4.71 -0.05
N SER A 78 -1.20 -4.70 -1.15
CA SER A 78 -1.00 -5.67 -2.23
C SER A 78 0.32 -5.40 -2.97
N THR A 79 0.83 -6.45 -3.61
CA THR A 79 2.01 -6.44 -4.47
C THR A 79 1.63 -6.88 -5.89
N LEU A 80 2.57 -6.73 -6.82
CA LEU A 80 2.40 -7.23 -8.18
C LEU A 80 2.20 -8.75 -8.23
N ASN A 81 2.65 -9.50 -7.23
CA ASN A 81 2.53 -10.96 -7.20
C ASN A 81 1.13 -11.45 -6.78
N ASP A 82 0.26 -10.56 -6.31
CA ASP A 82 -1.05 -10.94 -5.74
C ASP A 82 -2.18 -10.99 -6.79
N GLY A 83 -1.83 -10.90 -8.09
CA GLY A 83 -2.80 -11.01 -9.19
C GLY A 83 -3.72 -9.79 -9.34
N TYR A 84 -3.40 -8.67 -8.70
CA TYR A 84 -4.17 -7.42 -8.78
C TYR A 84 -3.27 -6.24 -9.16
N PRO A 85 -3.20 -5.86 -10.46
CA PRO A 85 -2.19 -4.92 -10.96
C PRO A 85 -2.54 -3.44 -10.74
N ASN A 86 -3.61 -3.10 -10.00
CA ASN A 86 -4.05 -1.72 -9.81
C ASN A 86 -3.33 -1.07 -8.63
N ALA A 87 -2.59 0.02 -8.88
CA ALA A 87 -1.71 0.67 -7.90
C ALA A 87 -2.41 1.14 -6.61
N HIS A 88 -3.70 1.49 -6.67
CA HIS A 88 -4.45 1.98 -5.50
C HIS A 88 -4.47 0.99 -4.33
N ALA A 89 -4.33 -0.31 -4.59
CA ALA A 89 -4.27 -1.34 -3.57
C ALA A 89 -2.85 -1.61 -3.04
N MET A 90 -1.86 -0.80 -3.42
CA MET A 90 -0.44 -0.96 -3.08
C MET A 90 0.12 0.21 -2.26
N VAL A 91 -0.71 1.21 -1.91
CA VAL A 91 -0.28 2.50 -1.33
C VAL A 91 0.45 2.33 0.00
N LEU A 92 -0.17 1.65 0.97
CA LEU A 92 0.44 1.44 2.27
C LEU A 92 1.61 0.46 2.19
N GLY A 93 1.50 -0.55 1.33
CA GLY A 93 2.62 -1.45 1.03
C GLY A 93 3.85 -0.69 0.55
N SER A 94 3.68 0.28 -0.34
CA SER A 94 4.78 1.12 -0.84
C SER A 94 5.39 2.03 0.22
N LEU A 95 4.59 2.63 1.10
CA LEU A 95 5.08 3.48 2.21
C LEU A 95 5.85 2.68 3.28
N LEU A 96 5.59 1.38 3.36
CA LEU A 96 6.27 0.41 4.22
C LEU A 96 7.43 -0.33 3.51
N GLU A 97 7.79 0.08 2.28
CA GLU A 97 8.83 -0.54 1.46
C GLU A 97 8.56 -2.03 1.11
N GLN A 98 7.30 -2.48 1.15
CA GLN A 98 6.86 -3.84 0.81
C GLN A 98 6.07 -3.92 -0.51
N GLY A 99 5.82 -2.78 -1.16
CA GLY A 99 4.98 -2.68 -2.36
C GLY A 99 5.72 -2.93 -3.68
N ALA A 100 5.09 -2.54 -4.78
CA ALA A 100 5.70 -2.61 -6.12
C ALA A 100 6.99 -1.77 -6.19
N PRO A 101 8.13 -2.32 -6.68
CA PRO A 101 9.40 -1.58 -6.78
C PRO A 101 9.30 -0.26 -7.55
N GLN A 102 8.41 -0.19 -8.55
CA GLN A 102 8.14 1.00 -9.35
C GLN A 102 7.57 2.15 -8.51
N LEU A 103 6.81 1.84 -7.45
CA LEU A 103 6.25 2.83 -6.52
C LEU A 103 7.22 3.12 -5.39
N VAL A 104 7.84 2.08 -4.81
CA VAL A 104 8.81 2.21 -3.71
C VAL A 104 9.99 3.10 -4.13
N SER A 105 10.51 2.94 -5.35
CA SER A 105 11.58 3.77 -5.89
C SER A 105 11.22 5.26 -6.06
N ARG A 106 9.95 5.64 -5.87
CA ARG A 106 9.50 7.04 -5.88
C ARG A 106 9.48 7.68 -4.49
N MET A 107 9.58 6.90 -3.42
CA MET A 107 9.61 7.44 -2.05
C MET A 107 10.91 8.22 -1.83
N ARG A 108 10.80 9.41 -1.23
CA ARG A 108 11.93 10.34 -1.06
C ARG A 108 12.31 10.53 0.40
N HIS A 109 11.46 10.10 1.32
CA HIS A 109 11.59 10.36 2.74
C HIS A 109 11.71 9.04 3.51
N PRO A 110 11.95 9.07 4.84
CA PRO A 110 12.12 7.86 5.62
C PRO A 110 10.96 6.87 5.44
N VAL A 111 11.27 5.58 5.50
CA VAL A 111 10.28 4.50 5.41
C VAL A 111 9.41 4.52 6.67
N PHE A 112 8.10 4.42 6.52
CA PHE A 112 7.20 4.26 7.67
C PHE A 112 7.44 2.91 8.33
N LYS A 113 7.36 2.87 9.67
CA LYS A 113 7.36 1.61 10.39
C LYS A 113 5.94 1.08 10.46
N PRO A 114 5.75 -0.24 10.55
CA PRO A 114 4.44 -0.82 10.86
C PRO A 114 3.77 -0.20 12.10
N SER A 115 4.56 0.16 13.12
CA SER A 115 4.08 0.83 14.35
C SER A 115 3.45 2.21 14.12
N ASP A 116 3.74 2.85 12.99
CA ASP A 116 3.26 4.20 12.67
C ASP A 116 1.89 4.16 11.99
N LEU A 117 1.36 2.96 11.70
CA LEU A 117 0.12 2.73 10.98
C LEU A 117 -0.99 2.22 11.91
N LEU A 118 -2.20 2.73 11.73
CA LEU A 118 -3.42 2.21 12.35
C LEU A 118 -4.48 2.01 11.27
N HIS A 119 -4.90 0.77 11.03
CA HIS A 119 -6.04 0.52 10.15
C HIS A 119 -7.35 0.58 10.93
N VAL A 120 -8.37 1.21 10.39
CA VAL A 120 -9.72 1.28 10.97
C VAL A 120 -10.73 0.90 9.89
N GLY A 121 -11.63 -0.05 10.19
CA GLY A 121 -12.71 -0.43 9.28
C GLY A 121 -12.41 -1.57 8.32
N LEU A 122 -11.32 -2.33 8.52
CA LEU A 122 -10.96 -3.46 7.64
C LEU A 122 -12.06 -4.52 7.57
N GLN A 123 -12.40 -4.92 6.35
CA GLN A 123 -13.25 -6.08 6.08
C GLN A 123 -12.47 -7.40 6.23
N GLN A 124 -13.08 -8.53 5.81
CA GLN A 124 -12.33 -9.80 5.72
C GLN A 124 -11.18 -9.68 4.71
N LEU A 125 -10.01 -10.15 5.12
CA LEU A 125 -8.77 -10.01 4.38
C LEU A 125 -8.57 -11.19 3.45
N HIS A 126 -7.87 -10.97 2.34
CA HIS A 126 -7.30 -12.08 1.57
C HIS A 126 -6.10 -12.68 2.32
N ASP A 127 -5.83 -13.97 2.11
CA ASP A 127 -4.72 -14.69 2.78
C ASP A 127 -3.37 -13.97 2.64
N TYR A 128 -3.07 -13.40 1.47
CA TYR A 128 -1.83 -12.66 1.23
C TYR A 128 -1.74 -11.36 2.06
N GLN A 129 -2.88 -10.70 2.28
CA GLN A 129 -2.98 -9.50 3.11
C GLN A 129 -2.83 -9.86 4.59
N GLU A 130 -3.42 -10.98 5.03
CA GLU A 130 -3.21 -11.49 6.38
C GLU A 130 -1.74 -11.80 6.65
N VAL A 131 -1.00 -12.34 5.67
CA VAL A 131 0.43 -12.60 5.81
C VAL A 131 1.23 -11.31 6.04
N CYS A 132 0.92 -10.23 5.30
CA CYS A 132 1.55 -8.92 5.46
C CYS A 132 1.31 -8.35 6.88
N LEU A 133 0.05 -8.44 7.33
CA LEU A 133 -0.41 -7.87 8.60
C LEU A 133 0.00 -8.70 9.82
N ASN A 134 -0.02 -10.03 9.75
CA ASN A 134 0.27 -10.90 10.89
C ASN A 134 1.77 -11.12 11.14
N LYS A 135 2.62 -11.03 10.10
CA LYS A 135 4.08 -11.26 10.24
C LYS A 135 4.88 -10.03 10.68
N HIS A 136 4.23 -8.98 11.18
CA HIS A 136 4.85 -7.69 11.52
C HIS A 136 5.60 -6.99 10.37
N ARG A 137 5.46 -7.45 9.12
CA ARG A 137 6.02 -6.77 7.95
C ARG A 137 5.25 -5.50 7.60
N CYS A 138 3.95 -5.49 7.90
CA CYS A 138 3.03 -4.39 7.58
C CYS A 138 2.04 -4.11 8.74
N CYS A 139 2.27 -4.68 9.92
CA CYS A 139 1.32 -4.65 11.04
C CYS A 139 1.22 -3.28 11.71
N GLY A 140 0.12 -2.58 11.43
CA GLY A 140 -0.37 -1.47 12.25
C GLY A 140 -1.14 -1.93 13.50
N PHE A 141 -1.34 -1.01 14.46
CA PHE A 141 -1.84 -1.26 15.83
C PHE A 141 -3.18 -2.00 15.97
N SER A 142 -3.97 -2.16 14.90
CA SER A 142 -5.34 -2.68 15.00
C SER A 142 -5.50 -4.20 14.92
N ARG A 143 -4.49 -4.97 14.48
CA ARG A 143 -4.57 -6.44 14.41
C ARG A 143 -3.24 -7.18 14.63
N CYS A 144 -2.30 -6.60 15.37
CA CYS A 144 -1.16 -7.39 15.82
C CYS A 144 -1.62 -8.40 16.87
N PRO A 145 -1.39 -9.72 16.69
CA PRO A 145 -1.69 -10.70 17.72
C PRO A 145 -0.69 -10.51 18.86
N HIS A 146 -0.98 -9.60 19.77
CA HIS A 146 -0.34 -9.61 21.09
C HIS A 146 -0.85 -10.83 21.84
N GLY A 147 -0.23 -11.99 21.61
CA GLY A 147 -0.15 -13.15 22.52
C GLY A 147 -1.40 -13.55 23.32
N GLY A 148 -2.59 -13.17 22.89
CA GLY A 148 -3.82 -13.19 23.68
C GLY A 148 -4.90 -13.90 22.90
N LYS A 149 -5.40 -14.99 23.48
CA LYS A 149 -6.41 -15.86 22.88
C LYS A 149 -7.60 -15.05 22.38
N ARG A 150 -8.00 -15.32 21.13
CA ARG A 150 -9.25 -14.85 20.52
C ARG A 150 -10.43 -15.36 21.35
N HIS A 151 -11.24 -14.47 21.92
CA HIS A 151 -12.63 -14.79 22.23
C HIS A 151 -13.46 -14.48 20.99
N ALA A 152 -13.90 -15.54 20.31
CA ALA A 152 -14.94 -15.46 19.31
C ALA A 152 -16.27 -15.21 20.03
N GLY A 153 -16.78 -13.97 19.98
CA GLY A 153 -18.18 -13.69 20.25
C GLY A 153 -18.96 -13.87 18.95
N SER A 154 -19.85 -14.86 18.90
CA SER A 154 -20.88 -14.92 17.87
C SER A 154 -21.88 -13.79 18.11
N VAL A 155 -22.28 -13.10 17.05
CA VAL A 155 -23.60 -12.46 16.97
C VAL A 155 -24.51 -13.42 16.23
#